data_AF-A0A7S4RPA5-F1
#
_entry.id   AF-A0A7S4RPA5-F1
#
_cell.length_a   1.000
_cell.length_b   1.000
_cell.length_c   1.000
_cell.angle_alpha   90.00
_cell.angle_beta   90.00
_cell.angle_gamma   90.00
#
_symmetry.space_group_name_H-M   'P 1'
#
loop_
_entity.id
_entity.type
_entity.pdbx_description
1 polymer ?
#
loop_
_entity_poly.entity_id
_entity_poly.type
_entity_poly.pdbx_seq_one_letter_code
_entity_poly.pdbx_strand_id
1 'polypeptide(L)'
;SAPAIGTCLEHEDSSTEAAIRARSTWALSLQGRLRPRAVSAVLAAYAHFQVRDLDALEEIGRGAVSCLGEAVPPVLIEQLLVSLGSLDAQVEPLLQYIDARVVGAAQHFSPASAARCLLAAATLGFERFSDHAVGALLARAAEGSSGQGRAGEGGTEDEPDGEAPGAAAAAAGEVPPPLPQHSAPSPWPGPREVAQLAAAAQELARAGARHAVPAAEAAAAAAAAARAAAAAAASDGSGGPPGCAERLEPPPPPGVLRSVYRALRSAAQGGELHVNRPVDGFYADLVLRCGDSETAIEVDGPRRFYHGSRDLVGLCRLKHRSLEHRFGKVLRIGFWEWPAQQDAQREFLEARGLA
;
A
#
# COMPACT_ATOMS: atom_id res chain seq x y z
N SER A 1 -33.71 -32.54 38.76
CA SER A 1 -32.77 -31.64 39.43
C SER A 1 -31.74 -31.17 38.42
N ALA A 2 -31.90 -29.96 37.90
CA ALA A 2 -30.99 -29.33 36.94
C ALA A 2 -29.96 -28.47 37.70
N PRO A 3 -28.67 -28.43 37.30
CA PRO A 3 -27.71 -27.53 37.93
C PRO A 3 -27.84 -26.12 37.33
N ALA A 4 -27.77 -25.13 38.22
CA ALA A 4 -27.81 -23.71 37.91
C ALA A 4 -26.55 -23.29 37.13
N ILE A 5 -26.76 -22.62 36.00
CA ILE A 5 -25.72 -21.92 35.26
C ILE A 5 -25.49 -20.60 36.00
N GLY A 6 -24.41 -20.56 36.78
CA GLY A 6 -23.92 -19.38 37.47
C GLY A 6 -23.28 -18.39 36.51
N THR A 7 -23.61 -17.13 36.71
CA THR A 7 -23.21 -15.92 36.01
C THR A 7 -21.69 -15.69 36.01
N CYS A 8 -21.08 -15.65 34.83
CA CYS A 8 -19.73 -15.13 34.58
C CYS A 8 -19.82 -13.88 33.69
N LEU A 9 -20.27 -12.75 34.23
CA LEU A 9 -20.37 -11.47 33.50
C LEU A 9 -20.07 -10.28 34.44
N GLU A 10 -18.90 -10.22 35.09
CA GLU A 10 -18.51 -9.04 35.90
C GLU A 10 -17.00 -8.70 35.85
N HIS A 11 -16.27 -9.00 34.75
CA HIS A 11 -14.83 -8.69 34.65
C HIS A 11 -14.40 -7.77 33.49
N GLU A 12 -15.32 -7.18 32.74
CA GLU A 12 -14.96 -6.33 31.59
C GLU A 12 -14.65 -4.85 31.93
N ASP A 13 -15.08 -4.33 33.09
CA ASP A 13 -14.91 -2.90 33.41
C ASP A 13 -13.48 -2.51 33.85
N SER A 14 -12.74 -3.42 34.49
CA SER A 14 -11.38 -3.16 34.99
C SER A 14 -10.35 -2.94 33.88
N SER A 15 -10.49 -3.63 32.75
CA SER A 15 -9.56 -3.53 31.62
C SER A 15 -9.73 -2.20 30.86
N THR A 16 -10.97 -1.77 30.69
CA THR A 16 -11.31 -0.52 30.01
C THR A 16 -10.81 0.69 30.81
N GLU A 17 -10.98 0.67 32.14
CA GLU A 17 -10.53 1.76 33.00
C GLU A 17 -9.00 1.86 33.08
N ALA A 18 -8.30 0.71 33.08
CA ALA A 18 -6.84 0.66 33.00
C ALA A 18 -6.31 1.19 31.66
N ALA A 19 -6.97 0.86 30.54
CA ALA A 19 -6.62 1.36 29.21
C ALA A 19 -6.86 2.88 29.10
N ILE A 20 -7.97 3.40 29.63
CA ILE A 20 -8.27 4.84 29.67
C ILE A 20 -7.26 5.60 30.55
N ARG A 21 -6.88 5.04 31.70
CA ARG A 21 -5.83 5.64 32.57
C ARG A 21 -4.46 5.59 31.91
N ALA A 22 -4.10 4.51 31.22
CA ALA A 22 -2.85 4.43 30.47
C ALA A 22 -2.81 5.46 29.33
N ARG A 23 -3.90 5.61 28.57
CA ARG A 23 -4.06 6.66 27.54
C ARG A 23 -3.90 8.06 28.13
N SER A 24 -4.62 8.36 29.21
CA SER A 24 -4.56 9.65 29.91
C SER A 24 -3.17 9.96 30.49
N THR A 25 -2.49 8.96 31.05
CA THR A 25 -1.14 9.11 31.62
C THR A 25 -0.11 9.36 30.52
N TRP A 26 -0.28 8.67 29.38
CA TRP A 26 0.57 8.87 28.22
C TRP A 26 0.35 10.27 27.64
N ALA A 27 -0.88 10.66 27.35
CA ALA A 27 -1.30 12.00 26.92
C ALA A 27 -0.73 13.14 27.78
N LEU A 28 -0.86 13.02 29.11
CA LEU A 28 -0.33 14.00 30.07
C LEU A 28 1.19 14.05 30.09
N SER A 29 1.90 12.94 29.80
CA SER A 29 3.36 12.94 29.69
C SER A 29 3.89 13.60 28.41
N LEU A 30 3.05 13.72 27.37
CA LEU A 30 3.43 14.29 26.08
C LEU A 30 3.40 15.82 26.06
N GLN A 31 2.71 16.46 27.02
CA GLN A 31 2.47 17.92 27.08
C GLN A 31 3.71 18.80 27.34
N GLY A 32 4.94 18.34 27.08
CA GLY A 32 6.08 19.25 27.18
C GLY A 32 7.42 18.84 26.58
N ARG A 33 7.60 17.61 26.07
CA ARG A 33 8.93 17.15 25.61
C ARG A 33 8.93 16.12 24.47
N LEU A 34 7.87 16.02 23.69
CA LEU A 34 7.92 15.14 22.52
C LEU A 34 8.92 15.70 21.51
N ARG A 35 10.05 15.02 21.34
CA ARG A 35 10.99 15.36 20.26
C ARG A 35 10.37 14.93 18.93
N PRO A 36 10.59 15.67 17.82
CA PRO A 36 10.16 15.30 16.48
C PRO A 36 10.43 13.82 16.11
N ARG A 37 11.62 13.32 16.49
CA ARG A 37 12.03 11.92 16.27
C ARG A 37 11.20 10.91 17.06
N ALA A 38 10.75 11.26 18.26
CA ALA A 38 9.92 10.38 19.08
C ALA A 38 8.53 10.22 18.46
N VAL A 39 7.93 11.30 17.97
CA VAL A 39 6.65 11.25 17.23
C VAL A 39 6.77 10.31 16.02
N SER A 40 7.78 10.52 15.17
CA SER A 40 7.99 9.67 14.00
C SER A 40 8.21 8.21 14.40
N ALA A 41 9.01 7.94 15.45
CA ALA A 41 9.25 6.59 15.93
C ALA A 41 7.97 5.90 16.42
N VAL A 42 7.10 6.62 17.15
CA VAL A 42 5.82 6.08 17.59
C VAL A 42 4.90 5.79 16.40
N LEU A 43 4.74 6.73 15.48
CA LEU A 43 3.91 6.52 14.29
C LEU A 43 4.43 5.37 13.42
N ALA A 44 5.76 5.28 13.26
CA ALA A 44 6.39 4.17 12.56
C ALA A 44 6.16 2.83 13.27
N ALA A 45 6.17 2.80 14.61
CA ALA A 45 5.84 1.62 15.40
C ALA A 45 4.36 1.23 15.23
N TYR A 46 3.44 2.19 15.31
CA TYR A 46 2.01 1.96 15.04
C TYR A 46 1.81 1.39 13.63
N ALA A 47 2.45 1.98 12.63
CA ALA A 47 2.43 1.50 11.25
C ALA A 47 3.10 0.12 11.09
N HIS A 48 4.09 -0.22 11.94
CA HIS A 48 4.71 -1.54 11.95
C HIS A 48 3.74 -2.61 12.41
N PHE A 49 3.10 -2.35 13.55
CA PHE A 49 2.20 -3.28 14.22
C PHE A 49 0.75 -3.15 13.74
N GLN A 50 0.48 -2.29 12.76
CA GLN A 50 -0.86 -2.00 12.23
C GLN A 50 -1.88 -1.62 13.33
N VAL A 51 -1.42 -0.89 14.35
CA VAL A 51 -2.26 -0.42 15.46
C VAL A 51 -3.08 0.77 14.96
N ARG A 52 -4.39 0.57 14.78
CA ARG A 52 -5.33 1.58 14.27
C ARG A 52 -6.15 2.23 15.38
N ASP A 53 -5.48 2.65 16.45
CA ASP A 53 -6.10 3.46 17.50
C ASP A 53 -6.20 4.91 17.02
N LEU A 54 -7.26 5.21 16.24
CA LEU A 54 -7.41 6.51 15.56
C LEU A 54 -7.48 7.68 16.54
N ASP A 55 -8.12 7.49 17.70
CA ASP A 55 -8.22 8.51 18.74
C ASP A 55 -6.83 8.85 19.31
N ALA A 56 -6.02 7.83 19.60
CA ALA A 56 -4.65 8.03 20.06
C ALA A 56 -3.78 8.69 18.99
N LEU A 57 -3.93 8.29 17.72
CA LEU A 57 -3.19 8.90 16.60
C LEU A 57 -3.56 10.38 16.42
N GLU A 58 -4.83 10.74 16.56
CA GLU A 58 -5.30 12.11 16.48
C GLU A 58 -4.74 12.98 17.63
N GLU A 59 -4.69 12.43 18.84
CA GLU A 59 -4.05 13.08 19.98
C GLU A 59 -2.54 13.27 19.79
N ILE A 60 -1.84 12.22 19.33
CA ILE A 60 -0.42 12.29 18.97
C ILE A 60 -0.19 13.37 17.91
N GLY A 61 -1.00 13.42 16.86
CA GLY A 61 -0.88 14.39 15.78
C GLY A 61 -1.06 15.82 16.25
N ARG A 62 -2.11 16.09 17.04
CA ARG A 62 -2.33 17.41 17.65
C ARG A 62 -1.14 17.86 18.51
N GLY A 63 -0.61 16.96 19.34
CA GLY A 63 0.59 17.24 20.14
C GLY A 63 1.85 17.44 19.29
N ALA A 64 2.01 16.63 18.24
CA ALA A 64 3.19 16.62 17.39
C ALA A 64 3.41 17.94 16.65
N VAL A 65 2.36 18.56 16.11
CA VAL A 65 2.46 19.82 15.35
C VAL A 65 3.16 20.91 16.18
N SER A 66 2.85 20.99 17.48
CA SER A 66 3.48 21.97 18.38
C SER A 66 4.98 21.71 18.60
N CYS A 67 5.42 20.47 18.45
CA CYS A 67 6.80 20.04 18.70
C CYS A 67 7.67 19.97 17.44
N LEU A 68 7.07 19.82 16.25
CA LEU A 68 7.78 19.63 14.99
C LEU A 68 8.51 20.91 14.54
N GLY A 69 8.02 22.10 14.90
CA GLY A 69 8.70 23.38 14.65
C GLY A 69 8.79 23.77 13.16
N GLU A 70 9.64 24.75 12.83
CA GLU A 70 9.76 25.24 11.44
C GLU A 70 10.78 24.49 10.58
N ALA A 71 11.83 23.95 11.19
CA ALA A 71 12.92 23.30 10.48
C ALA A 71 12.87 21.78 10.69
N VAL A 72 11.95 21.10 9.99
CA VAL A 72 11.88 19.64 10.02
C VAL A 72 12.72 19.04 8.89
N PRO A 73 13.63 18.09 9.20
CA PRO A 73 14.38 17.38 8.18
C PRO A 73 13.45 16.66 7.18
N PRO A 74 13.75 16.68 5.87
CA PRO A 74 12.93 16.00 4.85
C PRO A 74 12.65 14.52 5.18
N VAL A 75 13.65 13.79 5.66
CA VAL A 75 13.51 12.38 6.06
C VAL A 75 12.40 12.16 7.10
N LEU A 76 12.15 13.14 7.97
CA LEU A 76 11.09 13.04 8.98
C LEU A 76 9.72 13.27 8.34
N ILE A 77 9.59 14.22 7.40
CA ILE A 77 8.34 14.45 6.64
C ILE A 77 7.95 13.18 5.88
N GLU A 78 8.92 12.55 5.20
CA GLU A 78 8.74 11.27 4.52
C GLU A 78 8.23 10.19 5.48
N GLN A 79 8.91 9.99 6.62
CA GLN A 79 8.54 8.97 7.60
C GLN A 79 7.14 9.18 8.18
N LEU A 80 6.78 10.43 8.50
CA LEU A 80 5.46 10.76 9.02
C LEU A 80 4.38 10.45 7.99
N LEU A 81 4.53 10.95 6.76
CA LEU A 81 3.57 10.75 5.68
C LEU A 81 3.40 9.26 5.35
N VAL A 82 4.51 8.52 5.17
CA VAL A 82 4.47 7.08 4.88
C VAL A 82 3.83 6.29 6.02
N SER A 83 4.08 6.66 7.27
CA SER A 83 3.47 5.99 8.43
C SER A 83 1.96 6.23 8.48
N LEU A 84 1.51 7.47 8.26
CA LEU A 84 0.09 7.80 8.20
C LEU A 84 -0.60 7.08 7.03
N GLY A 85 0.03 7.07 5.85
CA GLY A 85 -0.48 6.34 4.69
C GLY A 85 -0.58 4.83 4.93
N SER A 86 0.43 4.23 5.58
CA SER A 86 0.42 2.81 5.94
C SER A 86 -0.71 2.45 6.93
N LEU A 87 -1.08 3.40 7.79
CA LEU A 87 -2.17 3.25 8.75
C LEU A 87 -3.54 3.60 8.14
N ASP A 88 -3.56 4.29 7.00
CA ASP A 88 -4.76 4.96 6.46
C ASP A 88 -5.38 5.89 7.52
N ALA A 89 -4.51 6.63 8.22
CA ALA A 89 -4.88 7.49 9.34
C ALA A 89 -4.92 8.96 8.93
N GLN A 90 -6.13 9.52 8.85
CA GLN A 90 -6.38 10.91 8.43
C GLN A 90 -6.25 11.88 9.61
N VAL A 91 -5.03 12.01 10.13
CA VAL A 91 -4.74 12.90 11.27
C VAL A 91 -4.57 14.34 10.77
N GLU A 92 -5.69 15.04 10.65
CA GLU A 92 -5.83 16.29 9.90
C GLU A 92 -4.78 17.36 10.28
N PRO A 93 -4.51 17.67 11.57
CA PRO A 93 -3.50 18.68 11.93
C PRO A 93 -2.09 18.33 11.44
N LEU A 94 -1.75 17.04 11.48
CA LEU A 94 -0.44 16.55 11.05
C LEU A 94 -0.35 16.51 9.52
N LEU A 95 -1.43 16.17 8.83
CA LEU A 95 -1.49 16.20 7.36
C LEU A 95 -1.33 17.63 6.82
N GLN A 96 -2.03 18.61 7.39
CA GLN A 96 -1.88 20.02 7.02
C GLN A 96 -0.45 20.51 7.24
N TYR A 97 0.16 20.11 8.36
CA TYR A 97 1.56 20.41 8.65
C TYR A 97 2.53 19.79 7.62
N ILE A 98 2.30 18.53 7.25
CA ILE A 98 3.10 17.83 6.22
C ILE A 98 2.93 18.51 4.86
N ASP A 99 1.70 18.82 4.45
CA ASP A 99 1.38 19.45 3.17
C ASP A 99 2.14 20.78 2.98
N ALA A 100 2.10 21.64 3.99
CA ALA A 100 2.79 22.94 3.97
C ALA A 100 4.32 22.81 3.84
N ARG A 101 4.91 21.66 4.18
CA ARG A 101 6.37 21.44 4.19
C ARG A 101 6.87 20.53 3.09
N VAL A 102 6.01 19.67 2.55
CA VAL A 102 6.42 18.69 1.55
C VAL A 102 6.89 19.36 0.27
N VAL A 103 6.31 20.50 -0.11
CA VAL A 103 6.74 21.29 -1.29
C VAL A 103 8.22 21.66 -1.21
N GLY A 104 8.66 22.22 -0.08
CA GLY A 104 10.07 22.59 0.13
C GLY A 104 10.98 21.39 0.40
N ALA A 105 10.45 20.32 0.99
CA ALA A 105 11.21 19.09 1.26
C ALA A 105 11.40 18.22 0.02
N ALA A 106 10.50 18.29 -0.96
CA ALA A 106 10.46 17.40 -2.13
C ALA A 106 11.77 17.42 -2.95
N GLN A 107 12.39 18.60 -3.12
CA GLN A 107 13.67 18.72 -3.82
C GLN A 107 14.81 17.92 -3.17
N HIS A 108 14.69 17.61 -1.88
CA HIS A 108 15.69 16.84 -1.12
C HIS A 108 15.35 15.35 -1.03
N PHE A 109 14.17 14.92 -1.47
CA PHE A 109 13.82 13.51 -1.52
C PHE A 109 14.62 12.80 -2.60
N SER A 110 14.92 11.51 -2.40
CA SER A 110 15.24 10.66 -3.54
C SER A 110 13.98 10.46 -4.41
N PRO A 111 14.09 10.14 -5.71
CA PRO A 111 12.92 9.79 -6.51
C PRO A 111 12.08 8.67 -5.88
N ALA A 112 12.73 7.68 -5.27
CA ALA A 112 12.06 6.59 -4.57
C ALA A 112 11.33 7.03 -3.29
N SER A 113 11.90 7.97 -2.53
CA SER A 113 11.24 8.59 -1.38
C SER A 113 10.00 9.40 -1.82
N ALA A 114 10.12 10.18 -2.89
CA ALA A 114 8.99 10.94 -3.42
C ALA A 114 7.85 10.02 -3.89
N ALA A 115 8.17 8.92 -4.56
CA ALA A 115 7.18 7.90 -4.96
C ALA A 115 6.48 7.25 -3.75
N ARG A 116 7.21 6.94 -2.66
CA ARG A 116 6.60 6.43 -1.41
C ARG A 116 5.69 7.47 -0.75
N CYS A 117 6.08 8.74 -0.74
CA CYS A 117 5.24 9.84 -0.28
C CYS A 117 3.97 9.99 -1.13
N LEU A 118 4.07 9.88 -2.46
CA LEU A 118 2.91 9.91 -3.35
C LEU A 118 1.96 8.76 -3.08
N LEU A 119 2.50 7.55 -2.90
CA LEU A 119 1.69 6.39 -2.57
C LEU A 119 0.92 6.60 -1.26
N ALA A 120 1.60 7.11 -0.24
CA ALA A 120 1.00 7.41 1.05
C ALA A 120 -0.06 8.52 0.92
N ALA A 121 0.22 9.59 0.18
CA ALA A 121 -0.74 10.65 -0.10
C ALA A 121 -1.97 10.13 -0.85
N ALA A 122 -1.78 9.28 -1.86
CA ALA A 122 -2.88 8.64 -2.58
C ALA A 122 -3.72 7.75 -1.65
N THR A 123 -3.06 7.02 -0.74
CA THR A 123 -3.71 6.13 0.23
C THR A 123 -4.55 6.92 1.21
N LEU A 124 -4.09 8.11 1.61
CA LEU A 124 -4.82 9.03 2.50
C LEU A 124 -5.92 9.80 1.75
N GLY A 125 -5.70 10.13 0.48
CA GLY A 125 -6.60 10.91 -0.38
C GLY A 125 -5.88 12.15 -0.87
N PHE A 126 -5.75 12.31 -2.19
CA PHE A 126 -5.06 13.47 -2.76
C PHE A 126 -5.78 14.78 -2.45
N GLU A 127 -7.09 14.75 -2.28
CA GLU A 127 -7.91 15.88 -1.86
C GLU A 127 -7.54 16.47 -0.49
N ARG A 128 -6.70 15.77 0.28
CA ARG A 128 -6.15 16.23 1.57
C ARG A 128 -4.84 17.00 1.43
N PHE A 129 -4.28 17.05 0.23
CA PHE A 129 -3.01 17.70 -0.06
C PHE A 129 -3.25 18.80 -1.10
N SER A 130 -2.44 19.85 -1.04
CA SER A 130 -2.47 20.90 -2.06
C SER A 130 -1.94 20.37 -3.40
N ASP A 131 -2.43 20.92 -4.50
CA ASP A 131 -1.94 20.60 -5.85
C ASP A 131 -0.42 20.84 -5.98
N HIS A 132 0.11 21.82 -5.23
CA HIS A 132 1.55 22.11 -5.16
C HIS A 132 2.34 20.97 -4.51
N ALA A 133 1.85 20.42 -3.39
CA ALA A 133 2.48 19.31 -2.71
C ALA A 133 2.50 18.05 -3.57
N VAL A 134 1.35 17.69 -4.14
CA VAL A 134 1.22 16.53 -5.04
C VAL A 134 2.08 16.73 -6.29
N GLY A 135 2.04 17.92 -6.90
CA GLY A 135 2.84 18.27 -8.07
C GLY A 135 4.36 18.20 -7.82
N ALA A 136 4.84 18.69 -6.67
CA ALA A 136 6.25 18.63 -6.30
C ALA A 136 6.73 17.18 -6.11
N LEU A 137 5.92 16.35 -5.44
CA LEU A 137 6.21 14.93 -5.27
C LEU A 137 6.21 14.18 -6.62
N LEU A 138 5.25 14.47 -7.50
CA LEU A 138 5.15 13.90 -8.84
C LEU A 138 6.36 14.23 -9.70
N ALA A 139 6.73 15.51 -9.76
CA ALA A 139 7.90 15.97 -10.50
C ALA A 139 9.16 15.23 -10.02
N ARG A 140 9.33 15.12 -8.70
CA ARG A 140 10.50 14.46 -8.12
C ARG A 140 10.54 12.96 -8.37
N ALA A 141 9.40 12.28 -8.30
CA ALA A 141 9.32 10.85 -8.58
C ALA A 141 9.64 10.53 -10.05
N ALA A 142 9.21 11.38 -10.99
CA ALA A 142 9.41 11.21 -12.43
C ALA A 142 10.89 11.30 -12.86
N GLU A 143 11.73 12.02 -12.11
CA GLU A 143 13.17 12.11 -12.38
C GLU A 143 13.85 10.73 -12.35
N GLY A 144 13.39 9.82 -11.49
CA GLY A 144 13.93 8.46 -11.38
C GLY A 144 13.72 7.61 -12.63
N SER A 145 12.62 7.84 -13.35
CA SER A 145 12.27 7.07 -14.55
C SER A 145 13.10 7.44 -15.78
N SER A 146 13.66 8.66 -15.82
CA SER A 146 14.39 9.17 -16.99
C SER A 146 15.86 8.73 -17.04
N GLY A 147 16.45 8.38 -15.90
CA GLY A 147 17.88 8.04 -15.80
C GLY A 147 18.22 6.60 -16.17
N GLN A 148 17.25 5.68 -16.17
CA GLN A 148 17.54 4.24 -16.26
C GLN A 148 17.67 3.71 -17.71
N GLY A 149 17.33 4.52 -18.72
CA GLY A 149 17.31 4.11 -20.13
C GLY A 149 18.60 4.34 -20.93
N ARG A 150 19.72 4.75 -20.32
CA ARG A 150 20.93 5.14 -21.07
C ARG A 150 22.24 4.42 -20.71
N ALA A 151 22.23 3.47 -19.77
CA ALA A 151 23.46 2.82 -19.30
C ALA A 151 23.77 1.45 -19.95
N GLY A 152 23.09 1.07 -21.04
CA GLY A 152 23.16 -0.30 -21.60
C GLY A 152 23.83 -0.48 -22.97
N GLU A 153 24.23 0.58 -23.67
CA GLU A 153 24.84 0.47 -25.00
C GLU A 153 26.25 1.08 -24.99
N GLY A 154 27.27 0.24 -24.79
CA GLY A 154 28.67 0.64 -24.97
C GLY A 154 29.65 -0.14 -24.10
N GLY A 155 30.01 -1.36 -24.52
CA GLY A 155 31.02 -2.16 -23.85
C GLY A 155 31.31 -3.48 -24.56
N THR A 156 31.56 -3.44 -25.86
CA THR A 156 32.30 -4.49 -26.59
C THR A 156 33.80 -4.26 -26.38
N GLU A 157 34.55 -5.36 -26.16
CA GLU A 157 36.02 -5.50 -26.24
C GLU A 157 36.78 -4.90 -25.01
N ASP A 158 37.71 -5.56 -24.32
CA ASP A 158 38.71 -6.56 -24.71
C ASP A 158 39.09 -7.47 -23.51
N GLU A 159 39.25 -8.77 -23.78
CA GLU A 159 40.06 -9.69 -22.96
C GLU A 159 41.56 -9.38 -23.14
N PRO A 160 42.38 -9.61 -22.10
CA PRO A 160 43.61 -10.33 -22.39
C PRO A 160 43.88 -11.49 -21.43
N ASP A 161 44.33 -12.56 -22.06
CA ASP A 161 44.98 -13.74 -21.49
C ASP A 161 46.05 -13.39 -20.45
N GLY A 162 46.09 -14.17 -19.36
CA GLY A 162 47.11 -14.08 -18.32
C GLY A 162 47.26 -15.38 -17.54
N GLU A 163 48.20 -16.21 -17.99
CA GLU A 163 48.68 -17.47 -17.41
C GLU A 163 48.93 -17.46 -15.89
N ALA A 164 48.61 -18.58 -15.25
CA ALA A 164 49.08 -18.97 -13.91
C ALA A 164 50.57 -19.36 -13.93
N PRO A 165 51.25 -19.39 -12.77
CA PRO A 165 51.48 -20.70 -12.16
C PRO A 165 51.55 -20.73 -10.62
N GLY A 166 51.41 -21.94 -10.06
CA GLY A 166 52.20 -22.36 -8.90
C GLY A 166 51.43 -22.67 -7.63
N ALA A 167 51.16 -23.96 -7.42
CA ALA A 167 50.59 -24.55 -6.21
C ALA A 167 51.55 -24.54 -5.00
N ALA A 168 50.99 -24.40 -3.80
CA ALA A 168 51.51 -25.01 -2.58
C ALA A 168 50.36 -25.31 -1.61
N ALA A 169 50.24 -26.58 -1.24
CA ALA A 169 49.23 -27.13 -0.35
C ALA A 169 49.66 -27.05 1.13
N ALA A 170 48.70 -26.82 2.04
CA ALA A 170 48.70 -27.40 3.39
C ALA A 170 47.32 -27.30 4.09
N ALA A 171 46.67 -28.46 4.18
CA ALA A 171 45.96 -29.05 5.33
C ALA A 171 44.96 -28.25 6.21
N ALA A 172 43.76 -28.84 6.26
CA ALA A 172 42.93 -29.12 7.44
C ALA A 172 42.07 -27.99 8.03
N GLY A 173 40.77 -28.08 7.69
CA GLY A 173 39.67 -27.43 8.38
C GLY A 173 38.49 -27.26 7.42
N GLU A 174 37.70 -28.30 7.19
CA GLU A 174 36.41 -28.17 6.49
C GLU A 174 35.50 -27.26 7.33
N VAL A 175 35.53 -25.97 7.02
CA VAL A 175 34.51 -25.00 7.42
C VAL A 175 33.33 -25.28 6.50
N PRO A 176 32.14 -25.64 7.02
CA PRO A 176 30.96 -25.82 6.17
C PRO A 176 30.72 -24.52 5.38
N PRO A 177 30.34 -24.61 4.09
CA PRO A 177 30.07 -23.42 3.30
C PRO A 177 29.05 -22.56 4.05
N PRO A 178 29.22 -21.23 4.09
CA PRO A 178 28.21 -20.37 4.70
C PRO A 178 26.88 -20.68 4.02
N LEU A 179 25.89 -21.06 4.83
CA LEU A 179 24.51 -21.19 4.36
C LEU A 179 24.19 -19.95 3.53
N PRO A 180 23.55 -20.09 2.35
CA PRO A 180 23.18 -18.94 1.55
C PRO A 180 22.44 -17.98 2.48
N GLN A 181 23.04 -16.81 2.68
CA GLN A 181 22.40 -15.73 3.37
C GLN A 181 21.21 -15.37 2.48
N HIS A 182 20.06 -15.98 2.76
CA HIS A 182 18.79 -15.47 2.30
C HIS A 182 18.71 -14.08 2.93
N SER A 183 19.15 -13.08 2.18
CA SER A 183 18.92 -11.68 2.50
C SER A 183 17.44 -11.60 2.81
N ALA A 184 17.11 -11.26 4.05
CA ALA A 184 15.73 -11.03 4.42
C ALA A 184 15.16 -10.10 3.35
N PRO A 185 14.04 -10.46 2.70
CA PRO A 185 13.46 -9.62 1.66
C PRO A 185 13.34 -8.22 2.25
N SER A 186 13.95 -7.24 1.55
CA SER A 186 13.84 -5.85 1.95
C SER A 186 12.36 -5.57 2.24
N PRO A 187 12.00 -5.04 3.42
CA PRO A 187 10.61 -4.75 3.74
C PRO A 187 10.04 -3.60 2.88
N TRP A 188 10.87 -3.07 1.97
CA TRP A 188 10.57 -1.98 1.07
C TRP A 188 10.54 -2.46 -0.37
N PRO A 189 9.67 -1.86 -1.20
CA PRO A 189 9.52 -2.27 -2.56
C PRO A 189 10.82 -2.06 -3.33
N GLY A 190 11.15 -2.99 -4.21
CA GLY A 190 12.24 -2.80 -5.17
C GLY A 190 11.95 -1.61 -6.09
N PRO A 191 12.97 -1.07 -6.79
CA PRO A 191 12.80 0.04 -7.74
C PRO A 191 11.64 -0.16 -8.74
N ARG A 192 11.41 -1.42 -9.16
CA ARG A 192 10.27 -1.88 -9.98
C ARG A 192 8.92 -1.54 -9.35
N GLU A 193 8.71 -1.97 -8.12
CA GLU A 193 7.45 -1.80 -7.40
C GLU A 193 7.24 -0.32 -7.08
N VAL A 194 8.29 0.43 -6.73
CA VAL A 194 8.22 1.88 -6.50
C VAL A 194 7.71 2.63 -7.74
N ALA A 195 8.15 2.24 -8.93
CA ALA A 195 7.73 2.90 -10.15
C ALA A 195 6.32 2.48 -10.62
N GLN A 196 5.94 1.22 -10.37
CA GLN A 196 4.56 0.73 -10.49
C GLN A 196 3.59 1.45 -9.53
N LEU A 197 4.03 1.71 -8.29
CA LEU A 197 3.30 2.47 -7.28
C LEU A 197 3.14 3.95 -7.65
N ALA A 198 4.19 4.56 -8.21
CA ALA A 198 4.14 5.92 -8.73
C ALA A 198 3.15 6.04 -9.91
N ALA A 199 3.12 5.05 -10.81
CA ALA A 199 2.17 4.97 -11.90
C ALA A 199 0.71 4.88 -11.42
N ALA A 200 0.44 4.02 -10.43
CA ALA A 200 -0.88 3.86 -9.85
C ALA A 200 -1.35 5.15 -9.17
N ALA A 201 -0.47 5.77 -8.38
CA ALA A 201 -0.71 7.05 -7.73
C ALA A 201 -0.99 8.16 -8.76
N GLN A 202 -0.30 8.15 -9.90
CA GLN A 202 -0.53 9.08 -11.00
C GLN A 202 -1.90 8.87 -11.68
N GLU A 203 -2.33 7.63 -11.94
CA GLU A 203 -3.66 7.37 -12.49
C GLU A 203 -4.77 7.83 -11.53
N LEU A 204 -4.60 7.58 -10.23
CA LEU A 204 -5.53 8.04 -9.19
C LEU A 204 -5.59 9.56 -9.07
N ALA A 205 -4.45 10.26 -9.15
CA ALA A 205 -4.42 11.72 -9.14
C ALA A 205 -5.22 12.30 -10.32
N ARG A 206 -5.15 11.68 -11.50
CA ARG A 206 -5.92 12.09 -12.69
C ARG A 206 -7.40 11.78 -12.56
N ALA A 207 -7.73 10.62 -11.99
CA ALA A 207 -9.11 10.21 -11.72
C ALA A 207 -9.81 11.21 -10.78
N GLY A 208 -9.09 11.75 -9.80
CA GLY A 208 -9.56 12.81 -8.89
C GLY A 208 -9.56 14.23 -9.48
N ALA A 209 -8.64 14.56 -10.40
CA ALA A 209 -8.48 15.90 -11.00
C ALA A 209 -9.53 16.28 -12.07
N ARG A 210 -10.76 15.71 -12.03
CA ARG A 210 -11.83 16.04 -13.00
C ARG A 210 -12.41 17.45 -12.84
N HIS A 211 -11.87 18.27 -11.94
CA HIS A 211 -12.17 19.69 -11.83
C HIS A 211 -10.91 20.55 -11.99
N ALA A 212 -10.73 21.07 -13.22
CA ALA A 212 -9.86 22.16 -13.70
C ALA A 212 -8.40 21.86 -14.14
N VAL A 213 -8.14 22.14 -15.45
CA VAL A 213 -6.83 22.29 -16.18
C VAL A 213 -6.21 20.96 -16.72
N PRO A 214 -5.57 20.93 -17.92
CA PRO A 214 -5.73 19.82 -18.85
C PRO A 214 -4.88 18.60 -18.49
N ALA A 215 -5.55 17.64 -17.86
CA ALA A 215 -5.08 16.32 -17.47
C ALA A 215 -4.39 15.50 -18.59
N ALA A 216 -4.51 15.89 -19.86
CA ALA A 216 -4.06 15.10 -21.01
C ALA A 216 -2.53 15.01 -21.16
N GLU A 217 -1.77 16.07 -20.88
CA GLU A 217 -0.30 16.06 -21.04
C GLU A 217 0.41 15.39 -19.85
N ALA A 218 -0.10 15.63 -18.63
CA ALA A 218 0.32 14.89 -17.44
C ALA A 218 -0.11 13.40 -17.52
N ALA A 219 -1.23 13.11 -18.21
CA ALA A 219 -1.66 11.75 -18.52
C ALA A 219 -0.67 11.00 -19.40
N ALA A 220 -0.26 11.62 -20.50
CA ALA A 220 0.68 11.04 -21.43
C ALA A 220 2.07 10.81 -20.82
N ALA A 221 2.60 11.79 -20.08
CA ALA A 221 3.94 11.72 -19.50
C ALA A 221 4.05 10.64 -18.41
N ALA A 222 3.05 10.53 -17.54
CA ALA A 222 3.09 9.56 -16.45
C ALA A 222 2.62 8.15 -16.87
N ALA A 223 1.78 8.02 -17.91
CA ALA A 223 1.55 6.72 -18.55
C ALA A 223 2.80 6.24 -19.32
N ALA A 224 3.63 7.16 -19.83
CA ALA A 224 4.93 6.82 -20.40
C ALA A 224 5.94 6.39 -19.31
N ALA A 225 5.98 7.08 -18.16
CA ALA A 225 6.82 6.70 -17.03
C ALA A 225 6.42 5.34 -16.42
N ALA A 226 5.12 5.08 -16.28
CA ALA A 226 4.56 3.80 -15.87
C ALA A 226 4.94 2.65 -16.81
N ARG A 227 4.82 2.88 -18.12
CA ARG A 227 5.18 1.89 -19.14
C ARG A 227 6.69 1.66 -19.22
N ALA A 228 7.51 2.70 -19.06
CA ALA A 228 8.96 2.59 -19.01
C ALA A 228 9.42 1.80 -17.77
N ALA A 229 8.79 2.04 -16.62
CA ALA A 229 9.02 1.30 -15.39
C ALA A 229 8.64 -0.19 -15.49
N ALA A 230 7.49 -0.49 -16.09
CA ALA A 230 7.06 -1.87 -16.34
C ALA A 230 7.91 -2.57 -17.41
N ALA A 231 8.35 -1.85 -18.45
CA ALA A 231 9.22 -2.39 -19.50
C ALA A 231 10.64 -2.72 -18.99
N ALA A 232 11.23 -1.86 -18.16
CA ALA A 232 12.52 -2.13 -17.50
C ALA A 232 12.44 -3.31 -16.50
N ALA A 233 11.23 -3.64 -16.03
CA ALA A 233 10.99 -4.77 -15.14
C ALA A 233 10.76 -6.10 -15.88
N ALA A 234 10.44 -6.05 -17.18
CA ALA A 234 10.23 -7.22 -18.02
C ALA A 234 11.54 -7.83 -18.55
N SER A 235 12.64 -7.07 -18.56
CA SER A 235 13.97 -7.54 -18.97
C SER A 235 14.66 -8.50 -17.97
N ASP A 236 14.15 -8.62 -16.74
CA ASP A 236 14.70 -9.50 -15.68
C ASP A 236 14.05 -10.91 -15.63
N GLY A 237 13.46 -11.39 -16.73
CA GLY A 237 13.33 -12.83 -16.97
C GLY A 237 12.06 -13.55 -16.45
N SER A 238 10.91 -12.88 -16.37
CA SER A 238 9.62 -13.58 -16.23
C SER A 238 8.71 -13.24 -17.42
N GLY A 239 8.78 -14.09 -18.45
CA GLY A 239 7.99 -13.97 -19.68
C GLY A 239 6.50 -14.24 -19.48
N GLY A 240 5.77 -13.22 -19.03
CA GLY A 240 4.32 -13.17 -19.17
C GLY A 240 3.92 -12.90 -20.64
N PRO A 241 2.76 -13.42 -21.11
CA PRO A 241 2.32 -13.20 -22.48
C PRO A 241 2.08 -11.71 -22.78
N PRO A 242 2.45 -11.23 -23.98
CA PRO A 242 2.29 -9.83 -24.38
C PRO A 242 0.80 -9.48 -24.47
N GLY A 243 0.36 -8.47 -23.70
CA GLY A 243 -1.00 -7.94 -23.75
C GLY A 243 -1.73 -7.90 -22.39
N CYS A 244 -1.22 -8.56 -21.35
CA CYS A 244 -1.72 -8.36 -19.99
C CYS A 244 -1.05 -7.12 -19.40
N ALA A 245 -1.80 -6.06 -19.15
CA ALA A 245 -1.34 -4.97 -18.30
C ALA A 245 -0.86 -5.57 -16.97
N GLU A 246 0.40 -5.33 -16.61
CA GLU A 246 1.02 -5.94 -15.46
C GLU A 246 0.24 -5.58 -14.19
N ARG A 247 -0.27 -6.58 -13.49
CA ARG A 247 -1.10 -6.40 -12.30
C ARG A 247 -0.25 -5.88 -11.15
N LEU A 248 -0.61 -4.73 -10.59
CA LEU A 248 0.12 -4.11 -9.48
C LEU A 248 -0.01 -4.90 -8.17
N GLU A 249 -1.16 -5.53 -7.95
CA GLU A 249 -1.46 -6.26 -6.73
C GLU A 249 -1.39 -7.80 -6.90
N PRO A 250 -1.12 -8.56 -5.83
CA PRO A 250 -1.17 -10.02 -5.92
C PRO A 250 -2.57 -10.50 -6.28
N PRO A 251 -2.68 -11.55 -7.12
CA PRO A 251 -3.97 -12.09 -7.52
C PRO A 251 -4.76 -12.67 -6.34
N PRO A 252 -6.09 -12.68 -6.41
CA PRO A 252 -6.93 -13.24 -5.37
C PRO A 252 -6.71 -14.75 -5.25
N PRO A 253 -6.97 -15.35 -4.08
CA PRO A 253 -6.86 -16.78 -3.88
C PRO A 253 -7.85 -17.52 -4.79
N PRO A 254 -7.39 -18.41 -5.70
CA PRO A 254 -8.24 -18.98 -6.73
C PRO A 254 -9.34 -19.90 -6.18
N GLY A 255 -9.18 -20.46 -4.98
CA GLY A 255 -10.21 -21.26 -4.31
C GLY A 255 -11.41 -20.42 -3.87
N VAL A 256 -11.15 -19.36 -3.10
CA VAL A 256 -12.19 -18.44 -2.62
C VAL A 256 -12.83 -17.71 -3.79
N LEU A 257 -12.05 -17.22 -4.76
CA LEU A 257 -12.59 -16.54 -5.95
C LEU A 257 -13.58 -17.43 -6.70
N ARG A 258 -13.25 -18.71 -6.91
CA ARG A 258 -14.17 -19.66 -7.56
C ARG A 258 -15.43 -19.91 -6.74
N SER A 259 -15.32 -19.99 -5.42
CA SER A 259 -16.48 -20.17 -4.53
C SER A 259 -17.40 -18.95 -4.58
N VAL A 260 -16.85 -17.74 -4.46
CA VAL A 260 -17.58 -16.48 -4.55
C VAL A 260 -18.27 -16.34 -5.90
N TYR A 261 -17.55 -16.62 -7.00
CA TYR A 261 -18.12 -16.60 -8.35
C TYR A 261 -19.32 -17.54 -8.49
N ARG A 262 -19.23 -18.77 -7.95
CA ARG A 262 -20.34 -19.74 -7.99
C ARG A 262 -21.54 -19.26 -7.18
N ALA A 263 -21.32 -18.74 -5.97
CA ALA A 263 -22.38 -18.22 -5.13
C ALA A 263 -23.10 -17.05 -5.80
N LEU A 264 -22.35 -16.09 -6.35
CA LEU A 264 -22.91 -14.96 -7.11
C LEU A 264 -23.65 -15.41 -8.36
N ARG A 265 -23.11 -16.36 -9.14
CA ARG A 265 -23.81 -16.91 -10.31
C ARG A 265 -25.14 -17.57 -9.94
N SER A 266 -25.21 -18.22 -8.79
CA SER A 266 -26.45 -18.84 -8.30
C SER A 266 -27.45 -17.82 -7.77
N ALA A 267 -26.98 -16.71 -7.21
CA ALA A 267 -27.81 -15.74 -6.53
C ALA A 267 -28.28 -14.60 -7.46
N ALA A 268 -27.40 -14.13 -8.35
CA ALA A 268 -27.71 -13.11 -9.33
C ALA A 268 -28.56 -13.71 -10.46
N GLN A 269 -29.88 -13.75 -10.26
CA GLN A 269 -30.88 -14.22 -11.22
C GLN A 269 -30.93 -13.29 -12.46
N GLY A 270 -29.96 -13.43 -13.36
CA GLY A 270 -29.84 -12.64 -14.59
C GLY A 270 -28.74 -11.57 -14.58
N GLY A 271 -27.92 -11.50 -13.53
CA GLY A 271 -26.77 -10.60 -13.50
C GLY A 271 -25.61 -11.10 -14.36
N GLU A 272 -24.92 -10.19 -15.05
CA GLU A 272 -23.70 -10.50 -15.78
C GLU A 272 -22.49 -10.44 -14.83
N LEU A 273 -21.61 -11.44 -14.90
CA LEU A 273 -20.40 -11.50 -14.08
C LEU A 273 -19.16 -11.49 -14.96
N HIS A 274 -18.34 -10.46 -14.79
CA HIS A 274 -17.02 -10.36 -15.39
C HIS A 274 -15.95 -10.71 -14.38
N VAL A 275 -14.88 -11.37 -14.81
CA VAL A 275 -13.75 -11.78 -13.97
C VAL A 275 -12.51 -11.01 -14.38
N ASN A 276 -11.70 -10.55 -13.42
CA ASN A 276 -10.44 -9.85 -13.67
C ASN A 276 -10.60 -8.65 -14.63
N ARG A 277 -11.51 -7.72 -14.33
CA ARG A 277 -11.71 -6.52 -15.14
C ARG A 277 -10.63 -5.47 -14.79
N PRO A 278 -9.81 -5.01 -15.74
CA PRO A 278 -8.79 -4.00 -15.47
C PRO A 278 -9.42 -2.63 -15.19
N VAL A 279 -8.88 -1.91 -14.20
CA VAL A 279 -9.30 -0.57 -13.75
C VAL A 279 -8.07 0.20 -13.26
N ASP A 280 -7.66 1.23 -14.00
CA ASP A 280 -6.62 2.19 -13.58
C ASP A 280 -5.31 1.53 -13.09
N GLY A 281 -4.87 0.45 -13.75
CA GLY A 281 -3.68 -0.34 -13.39
C GLY A 281 -3.94 -1.47 -12.38
N PHE A 282 -5.12 -1.51 -11.76
CA PHE A 282 -5.59 -2.58 -10.89
C PHE A 282 -6.55 -3.52 -11.62
N TYR A 283 -7.01 -4.56 -10.91
CA TYR A 283 -8.03 -5.48 -11.41
C TYR A 283 -9.16 -5.68 -10.40
N ALA A 284 -10.41 -5.43 -10.82
CA ALA A 284 -11.58 -5.93 -10.11
C ALA A 284 -11.58 -7.46 -10.21
N ASP A 285 -11.63 -8.16 -9.07
CA ASP A 285 -11.56 -9.62 -9.08
C ASP A 285 -12.81 -10.21 -9.75
N LEU A 286 -13.97 -9.65 -9.40
CA LEU A 286 -15.22 -9.84 -10.12
C LEU A 286 -15.93 -8.48 -10.29
N VAL A 287 -16.76 -8.37 -11.33
CA VAL A 287 -17.73 -7.28 -11.47
C VAL A 287 -19.09 -7.90 -11.73
N LEU A 288 -20.04 -7.64 -10.83
CA LEU A 288 -21.43 -8.02 -10.99
C LEU A 288 -22.19 -6.84 -11.60
N ARG A 289 -22.84 -7.08 -12.73
CA ARG A 289 -23.74 -6.12 -13.37
C ARG A 289 -25.18 -6.58 -13.24
N CYS A 290 -26.00 -5.75 -12.59
CA CYS A 290 -27.43 -5.97 -12.42
C CYS A 290 -28.17 -4.78 -13.02
N GLY A 291 -28.70 -4.93 -14.25
CA GLY A 291 -29.27 -3.82 -15.01
C GLY A 291 -28.20 -2.78 -15.37
N ASP A 292 -28.43 -1.54 -14.96
CA ASP A 292 -27.51 -0.41 -15.18
C ASP A 292 -26.49 -0.22 -14.05
N SER A 293 -26.63 -0.98 -12.96
CA SER A 293 -25.73 -0.92 -11.82
C SER A 293 -24.60 -1.94 -11.95
N GLU A 294 -23.36 -1.50 -11.73
CA GLU A 294 -22.19 -2.36 -11.62
C GLU A 294 -21.69 -2.35 -10.17
N THR A 295 -21.25 -3.50 -9.67
CA THR A 295 -20.58 -3.61 -8.36
C THR A 295 -19.29 -4.40 -8.52
N ALA A 296 -18.17 -3.77 -8.18
CA ALA A 296 -16.91 -4.49 -8.10
C ALA A 296 -16.86 -5.33 -6.84
N ILE A 297 -16.27 -6.52 -6.94
CA ILE A 297 -16.05 -7.41 -5.81
C ILE A 297 -14.55 -7.68 -5.72
N GLU A 298 -14.01 -7.47 -4.53
CA GLU A 298 -12.63 -7.76 -4.16
C GLU A 298 -12.60 -9.03 -3.29
N VAL A 299 -11.76 -9.99 -3.66
CA VAL A 299 -11.58 -11.23 -2.91
C VAL A 299 -10.20 -11.23 -2.28
N ASP A 300 -10.16 -11.06 -0.97
CA ASP A 300 -8.91 -10.95 -0.23
C ASP A 300 -8.43 -12.30 0.27
N GLY A 301 -7.19 -12.64 -0.10
CA GLY A 301 -6.55 -13.85 0.38
C GLY A 301 -5.71 -13.67 1.63
N PRO A 302 -5.31 -14.79 2.25
CA PRO A 302 -4.47 -14.80 3.45
C PRO A 302 -3.14 -14.07 3.26
N ARG A 303 -2.61 -14.03 2.03
CA ARG A 303 -1.39 -13.28 1.72
C ARG A 303 -1.51 -11.78 2.02
N ARG A 304 -2.71 -11.20 1.96
CA ARG A 304 -2.97 -9.79 2.30
C ARG A 304 -3.04 -9.55 3.82
N PHE A 305 -3.16 -10.63 4.61
CA PHE A 305 -3.29 -10.61 6.07
C PHE A 305 -1.98 -10.99 6.77
N TYR A 306 -1.28 -12.00 6.23
CA TYR A 306 -0.12 -12.60 6.88
C TYR A 306 1.23 -12.11 6.32
N HIS A 307 1.27 -11.46 5.16
CA HIS A 307 2.51 -10.85 4.66
C HIS A 307 2.52 -9.36 4.94
N GLY A 308 3.25 -9.00 5.98
CA GLY A 308 3.43 -7.64 6.50
C GLY A 308 4.25 -6.71 5.62
N SER A 309 4.05 -6.67 4.30
CA SER A 309 4.50 -5.50 3.55
C SER A 309 3.44 -4.41 3.70
N ARG A 310 3.81 -3.35 4.43
CA ARG A 310 2.98 -2.15 4.62
C ARG A 310 2.45 -1.62 3.28
N ASP A 311 3.22 -1.80 2.22
CA ASP A 311 2.89 -1.36 0.87
C ASP A 311 1.70 -2.12 0.26
N LEU A 312 1.49 -3.39 0.60
CA LEU A 312 0.32 -4.13 0.14
C LEU A 312 -0.98 -3.58 0.74
N VAL A 313 -0.94 -3.05 1.98
CA VAL A 313 -2.11 -2.40 2.58
C VAL A 313 -2.45 -1.12 1.83
N GLY A 314 -1.45 -0.29 1.54
CA GLY A 314 -1.62 0.92 0.73
C GLY A 314 -2.16 0.59 -0.67
N LEU A 315 -1.54 -0.36 -1.36
CA LEU A 315 -2.02 -0.86 -2.66
C LEU A 315 -3.46 -1.38 -2.63
N CYS A 316 -3.83 -2.14 -1.61
CA CYS A 316 -5.21 -2.65 -1.48
C CYS A 316 -6.21 -1.50 -1.28
N ARG A 317 -5.84 -0.46 -0.53
CA ARG A 317 -6.68 0.74 -0.36
C ARG A 317 -6.80 1.53 -1.66
N LEU A 318 -5.72 1.66 -2.41
CA LEU A 318 -5.71 2.34 -3.70
C LEU A 318 -6.54 1.62 -4.74
N LYS A 319 -6.41 0.29 -4.80
CA LYS A 319 -7.29 -0.58 -5.57
C LYS A 319 -8.75 -0.31 -5.20
N HIS A 320 -9.08 -0.40 -3.92
CA HIS A 320 -10.43 -0.20 -3.42
C HIS A 320 -11.02 1.15 -3.85
N ARG A 321 -10.30 2.24 -3.65
CA ARG A 321 -10.72 3.60 -4.05
C ARG A 321 -10.88 3.73 -5.57
N SER A 322 -9.96 3.15 -6.35
CA SER A 322 -10.06 3.16 -7.81
C SER A 322 -11.32 2.43 -8.29
N LEU A 323 -11.61 1.28 -7.69
CA LEU A 323 -12.82 0.52 -7.98
C LEU A 323 -14.09 1.26 -7.53
N GLU A 324 -14.07 1.87 -6.35
CA GLU A 324 -15.21 2.64 -5.82
C GLU A 324 -15.51 3.86 -6.68
N HIS A 325 -14.49 4.60 -7.08
CA HIS A 325 -14.64 5.71 -8.02
C HIS A 325 -15.16 5.23 -9.39
N ARG A 326 -14.74 4.06 -9.88
CA ARG A 326 -15.16 3.54 -11.19
C ARG A 326 -16.60 2.99 -11.19
N PHE A 327 -16.98 2.26 -10.15
CA PHE A 327 -18.23 1.49 -10.09
C PHE A 327 -19.26 2.02 -9.09
N GLY A 328 -18.90 2.98 -8.24
CA GLY A 328 -19.73 3.52 -7.17
C GLY A 328 -19.92 2.59 -5.97
N LYS A 329 -19.88 1.27 -6.18
CA LYS A 329 -19.99 0.24 -5.12
C LYS A 329 -18.89 -0.79 -5.24
N VAL A 330 -18.21 -1.05 -4.13
CA VAL A 330 -17.23 -2.13 -3.99
C VAL A 330 -17.62 -3.02 -2.82
N LEU A 331 -17.72 -4.32 -3.07
CA LEU A 331 -17.83 -5.32 -2.02
C LEU A 331 -16.47 -5.98 -1.77
N ARG A 332 -15.98 -5.92 -0.53
CA ARG A 332 -14.79 -6.66 -0.11
C ARG A 332 -15.19 -7.94 0.61
N ILE A 333 -14.58 -9.06 0.22
CA ILE A 333 -14.80 -10.39 0.80
C ILE A 333 -13.46 -10.91 1.33
N GLY A 334 -13.31 -10.90 2.65
CA GLY A 334 -12.17 -11.49 3.33
C GLY A 334 -12.21 -13.01 3.33
N PHE A 335 -11.07 -13.68 3.13
CA PHE A 335 -11.02 -15.15 3.20
C PHE A 335 -11.49 -15.72 4.56
N TRP A 336 -11.35 -14.96 5.66
CA TRP A 336 -11.80 -15.38 7.01
C TRP A 336 -13.30 -15.16 7.23
N GLU A 337 -13.93 -14.30 6.43
CA GLU A 337 -15.36 -14.01 6.52
C GLU A 337 -16.19 -14.94 5.63
N TRP A 338 -15.55 -15.55 4.62
CA TRP A 338 -16.25 -16.32 3.61
C TRP A 338 -16.77 -17.66 4.17
N PRO A 339 -18.10 -17.88 4.22
CA PRO A 339 -18.68 -19.09 4.81
C PRO A 339 -18.33 -20.36 4.02
N ALA A 340 -18.21 -21.48 4.72
CA ALA A 340 -17.93 -22.77 4.08
C ALA A 340 -19.18 -23.38 3.42
N GLN A 341 -20.37 -23.19 4.00
CA GLN A 341 -21.63 -23.77 3.53
C GLN A 341 -22.32 -22.88 2.49
N GLN A 342 -22.93 -23.50 1.47
CA GLN A 342 -23.54 -22.79 0.33
C GLN A 342 -24.71 -21.88 0.74
N ASP A 343 -25.58 -22.33 1.64
CA ASP A 343 -26.74 -21.53 2.09
C ASP A 343 -26.26 -20.29 2.86
N ALA A 344 -25.25 -20.44 3.72
CA ALA A 344 -24.63 -19.33 4.43
C ALA A 344 -23.89 -18.36 3.48
N GLN A 345 -23.31 -18.86 2.38
CA GLN A 345 -22.72 -18.00 1.35
C GLN A 345 -23.78 -17.13 0.65
N ARG A 346 -24.97 -17.68 0.39
CA ARG A 346 -26.08 -16.91 -0.17
C ARG A 346 -26.54 -15.82 0.80
N GLU A 347 -26.82 -16.20 2.04
CA GLU A 347 -27.23 -15.25 3.09
C GLU A 347 -26.19 -14.14 3.28
N PHE A 348 -24.90 -14.47 3.24
CA PHE A 348 -23.80 -13.51 3.33
C PHE A 348 -23.80 -12.48 2.19
N LEU A 349 -24.17 -12.89 0.96
CA LEU A 349 -24.26 -12.03 -0.21
C LEU A 349 -25.55 -11.18 -0.20
N GLU A 350 -26.67 -11.76 0.21
CA GLU A 350 -27.97 -11.07 0.38
C GLU A 350 -27.85 -9.96 1.43
N ALA A 351 -27.24 -10.25 2.58
CA ALA A 351 -26.99 -9.28 3.64
C ALA A 351 -26.14 -8.06 3.20
N ARG A 352 -25.42 -8.17 2.08
CA ARG A 352 -24.63 -7.08 1.49
C ARG A 352 -25.23 -6.52 0.19
N GLY A 353 -26.46 -6.94 -0.15
CA GLY A 353 -27.23 -6.47 -1.29
C GLY A 353 -26.60 -6.80 -2.63
N LEU A 354 -26.11 -8.04 -2.80
CA LEU A 354 -25.67 -8.60 -4.09
C LEU A 354 -26.57 -9.71 -4.63
N ALA A 355 -27.52 -10.15 -3.82
CA ALA A 355 -28.46 -11.22 -4.06
C ALA A 355 -29.85 -10.76 -3.62
#